data_AF-A4EPI5-F1
#
_entry.id   AF-A4EPI5-F1
#
_cell.length_a   1.000
_cell.length_b   1.000
_cell.length_c   1.000
_cell.angle_alpha   90.00
_cell.angle_beta   90.00
_cell.angle_gamma   90.00
#
_symmetry.space_group_name_H-M   'P 1'
#
loop_
_entity.id
_entity.type
_entity.pdbx_description
1 polymer ?
#
loop_
_entity_poly.entity_id
_entity_poly.type
_entity_poly.pdbx_seq_one_letter_code
_entity_poly.pdbx_strand_id
1 'polypeptide(L)'
;MSSAAPSPCSSASPEKLLFQSVLFQALLDATSPSTVARYAETRDRAKRWFQEGRKDFRWICWLAGFDPEEVRSAYLDDRINREALRGELVGHHASRRPEGQEVRA
;
A
#
# COMPACT_ATOMS: atom_id res chain seq x y z
N MET A 1 -39.40 13.18 11.04
CA MET A 1 -38.16 13.36 10.27
C MET A 1 -37.03 13.52 11.28
N SER A 2 -36.23 12.47 11.53
CA SER A 2 -34.98 12.62 12.29
C SER A 2 -33.89 11.82 11.57
N SER A 3 -32.91 12.59 11.10
CA SER A 3 -31.71 12.17 10.38
C SER A 3 -30.82 11.37 11.33
N ALA A 4 -30.48 10.14 10.93
CA ALA A 4 -29.48 9.33 11.59
C ALA A 4 -28.09 9.88 11.27
N ALA A 5 -27.22 9.93 12.28
CA ALA A 5 -25.86 10.43 12.22
C ALA A 5 -25.04 9.80 11.06
N PRO A 6 -24.11 10.55 10.45
CA PRO A 6 -23.17 9.97 9.49
C PRO A 6 -22.29 8.94 10.20
N SER A 7 -22.33 7.69 9.73
CA SER A 7 -21.46 6.60 10.17
C SER A 7 -19.97 6.99 10.10
N PRO A 8 -19.12 6.44 10.98
CA PRO A 8 -17.71 6.82 11.05
C PRO A 8 -16.91 6.38 9.82
N CYS A 9 -16.28 7.37 9.18
CA CYS A 9 -14.98 7.35 8.49
C CYS A 9 -14.73 6.32 7.36
N SER A 10 -15.13 6.73 6.15
CA SER A 10 -14.55 6.44 4.82
C SER A 10 -13.64 5.20 4.68
N SER A 11 -14.21 4.07 4.26
CA SER A 11 -13.44 3.04 3.55
C SER A 11 -12.81 3.70 2.31
N ALA A 12 -11.49 3.62 2.14
CA ALA A 12 -10.84 4.05 0.90
C ALA A 12 -11.59 3.44 -0.31
N SER A 13 -11.73 4.21 -1.40
CA SER A 13 -12.40 3.68 -2.59
C SER A 13 -11.67 2.44 -3.11
N PRO A 14 -12.35 1.49 -3.78
CA PRO A 14 -11.71 0.31 -4.35
C PRO A 14 -10.50 0.66 -5.24
N GLU A 15 -10.59 1.76 -5.99
CA GLU A 15 -9.51 2.27 -6.83
C GLU A 15 -8.32 2.71 -5.97
N LYS A 16 -8.55 3.46 -4.90
CA LYS A 16 -7.47 3.87 -3.99
C LYS A 16 -6.77 2.64 -3.38
N LEU A 17 -7.53 1.63 -2.95
CA LEU A 17 -6.97 0.37 -2.42
C LEU A 17 -6.14 -0.38 -3.48
N LEU A 18 -6.58 -0.38 -4.74
CA LEU A 18 -5.84 -0.96 -5.85
C LEU A 18 -4.48 -0.26 -6.02
N PHE A 19 -4.46 1.07 -6.10
CA PHE A 19 -3.20 1.80 -6.29
C PHE A 19 -2.27 1.73 -5.08
N GLN A 20 -2.82 1.66 -3.86
CA GLN A 20 -2.04 1.34 -2.65
C GLN A 20 -1.37 -0.02 -2.77
N SER A 21 -2.11 -1.04 -3.21
CA SER A 21 -1.56 -2.39 -3.42
C SER A 21 -0.43 -2.40 -4.46
N VAL A 22 -0.59 -1.67 -5.56
CA VAL A 22 0.46 -1.51 -6.59
C VAL A 22 1.71 -0.87 -5.98
N LEU A 23 1.55 0.22 -5.23
CA LEU A 23 2.65 0.93 -4.61
C LEU A 23 3.40 0.06 -3.59
N PHE A 24 2.66 -0.65 -2.72
CA PHE A 24 3.24 -1.53 -1.70
C PHE A 24 3.93 -2.74 -2.32
N GLN A 25 3.35 -3.35 -3.36
CA GLN A 25 4.01 -4.43 -4.07
C GLN A 25 5.34 -3.98 -4.68
N ALA A 26 5.38 -2.80 -5.31
CA ALA A 26 6.62 -2.25 -5.85
C ALA A 26 7.67 -2.00 -4.75
N LEU A 27 7.26 -1.51 -3.56
CA LEU A 27 8.17 -1.36 -2.43
C LEU A 27 8.73 -2.71 -1.96
N LEU A 28 7.89 -3.76 -1.89
CA LEU A 28 8.34 -5.10 -1.53
C LEU A 28 9.32 -5.69 -2.54
N ASP A 29 9.13 -5.40 -3.83
CA ASP A 29 10.04 -5.84 -4.88
C ASP A 29 11.37 -5.09 -4.80
N ALA A 30 11.33 -3.77 -4.63
CA ALA A 30 12.52 -2.92 -4.56
C ALA A 30 13.38 -3.21 -3.30
N THR A 31 12.74 -3.52 -2.18
CA THR A 31 13.37 -3.84 -0.88
C THR A 31 13.63 -5.34 -0.68
N SER A 32 13.46 -6.16 -1.72
CA SER A 32 13.65 -7.62 -1.62
C SER A 32 15.11 -7.99 -1.30
N PRO A 33 15.38 -8.72 -0.20
CA PRO A 33 16.73 -9.21 0.11
C PRO A 33 17.12 -10.44 -0.71
N SER A 34 16.19 -10.99 -1.50
CA SER A 34 16.44 -12.20 -2.30
C SER A 34 17.54 -11.96 -3.33
N THR A 35 18.53 -12.83 -3.38
CA THR A 35 19.60 -12.84 -4.39
C THR A 35 19.30 -13.75 -5.58
N VAL A 36 18.12 -14.35 -5.63
CA VAL A 36 17.74 -15.30 -6.70
C VAL A 36 17.64 -14.56 -8.03
N ALA A 37 18.40 -15.02 -9.03
CA ALA A 37 18.53 -14.36 -10.34
C ALA A 37 17.18 -14.11 -11.04
N ARG A 38 16.22 -15.05 -10.92
CA ARG A 38 14.89 -14.92 -11.53
C ARG A 38 14.08 -13.71 -11.06
N TYR A 39 14.43 -13.13 -9.90
CA TYR A 39 13.76 -11.94 -9.35
C TYR A 39 14.60 -10.67 -9.53
N ALA A 40 15.81 -10.78 -10.09
CA ALA A 40 16.70 -9.63 -10.23
C ALA A 40 16.10 -8.54 -11.12
N GLU A 41 15.53 -8.94 -12.26
CA GLU A 41 14.92 -7.99 -13.19
C GLU A 41 13.77 -7.20 -12.53
N THR A 42 12.85 -7.88 -11.85
CA THR A 42 11.71 -7.25 -11.17
C THR A 42 12.19 -6.28 -10.09
N ARG A 43 13.14 -6.70 -9.26
CA ARG A 43 13.74 -5.86 -8.22
C ARG A 43 14.40 -4.63 -8.83
N ASP A 44 15.23 -4.80 -9.85
CA ASP A 44 16.00 -3.70 -10.44
C ASP A 44 15.10 -2.72 -11.20
N ARG A 45 14.00 -3.20 -11.79
CA ARG A 45 12.95 -2.35 -12.36
C ARG A 45 12.21 -1.57 -11.28
N ALA A 46 11.83 -2.21 -10.17
CA ALA A 46 11.16 -1.54 -9.06
C ALA A 46 12.07 -0.47 -8.43
N LYS A 47 13.35 -0.78 -8.20
CA LYS A 47 14.36 0.19 -7.73
C LYS A 47 14.45 1.41 -8.65
N ARG A 48 14.59 1.18 -9.96
CA ARG A 48 14.63 2.27 -10.95
C ARG A 48 13.35 3.11 -10.94
N TRP A 49 12.18 2.49 -10.75
CA TRP A 49 10.91 3.20 -10.71
C TRP A 49 10.85 4.26 -9.61
N PHE A 50 11.29 3.92 -8.39
CA PHE A 50 11.39 4.89 -7.29
C PHE A 50 12.53 5.90 -7.50
N GLN A 51 13.68 5.45 -8.00
CA GLN A 51 14.83 6.34 -8.25
C GLN A 51 14.51 7.42 -9.29
N GLU A 52 13.89 7.04 -10.41
CA GLU A 52 13.59 7.97 -11.50
C GLU A 52 12.38 8.86 -11.18
N GLY A 53 11.41 8.39 -10.39
CA GLY A 53 10.28 9.21 -9.91
C GLY A 53 9.45 9.85 -11.02
N ARG A 54 9.30 9.16 -12.16
CA ARG A 54 8.67 9.70 -13.38
C ARG A 54 7.14 9.85 -13.26
N LYS A 55 6.52 10.32 -14.34
CA LYS A 55 5.09 10.69 -14.40
C LYS A 55 4.15 9.58 -13.92
N ASP A 56 4.42 8.34 -14.26
CA ASP A 56 3.64 7.16 -13.87
C ASP A 56 3.76 6.86 -12.37
N PHE A 57 4.98 6.88 -11.80
CA PHE A 57 5.21 6.77 -10.36
C PHE A 57 4.41 7.81 -9.59
N ARG A 58 4.59 9.06 -10.02
CA ARG A 58 3.91 10.23 -9.50
C ARG A 58 2.38 10.01 -9.53
N TRP A 59 1.83 9.64 -10.69
CA TRP A 59 0.41 9.33 -10.88
C TRP A 59 -0.11 8.26 -9.91
N ILE A 60 0.60 7.14 -9.76
CA ILE A 60 0.20 6.06 -8.85
C ILE A 60 0.20 6.53 -7.40
N CYS A 61 1.17 7.34 -6.98
CA CYS A 61 1.19 7.89 -5.62
C CYS A 61 -0.06 8.72 -5.32
N TRP A 62 -0.44 9.64 -6.22
CA TRP A 62 -1.65 10.44 -5.99
C TRP A 62 -2.93 9.60 -5.98
N LEU A 63 -3.04 8.60 -6.86
CA LEU A 63 -4.19 7.70 -6.86
C LEU A 63 -4.26 6.82 -5.60
N ALA A 64 -3.10 6.44 -5.06
CA ALA A 64 -2.99 5.74 -3.78
C ALA A 64 -3.23 6.66 -2.57
N GLY A 65 -3.31 7.98 -2.80
CA GLY A 65 -3.50 9.01 -1.76
C GLY A 65 -2.22 9.32 -0.98
N PHE A 66 -1.05 9.19 -1.60
CA PHE A 66 0.25 9.55 -1.05
C PHE A 66 0.89 10.71 -1.83
N ASP A 67 1.72 11.49 -1.15
CA ASP A 67 2.59 12.47 -1.80
C ASP A 67 3.79 11.73 -2.43
N PRO A 68 4.01 11.83 -3.76
CA PRO A 68 5.13 11.17 -4.40
C PRO A 68 6.50 11.61 -3.91
N GLU A 69 6.68 12.87 -3.47
CA GLU A 69 7.99 13.33 -2.97
C GLU A 69 8.29 12.74 -1.59
N GLU A 70 7.28 12.63 -0.72
CA GLU A 70 7.41 11.95 0.57
C GLU A 70 7.71 10.46 0.40
N VAL A 71 7.00 9.78 -0.50
CA VAL A 71 7.24 8.35 -0.79
C VAL A 71 8.65 8.15 -1.35
N ARG A 72 9.06 9.00 -2.29
CA ARG A 72 10.37 8.89 -2.94
C ARG A 72 11.51 9.20 -1.98
N SER A 73 11.40 10.27 -1.18
CA SER A 73 12.40 10.60 -0.17
C SER A 73 12.52 9.47 0.86
N ALA A 74 11.40 8.95 1.37
CA ALA A 74 11.41 7.82 2.29
C ALA A 74 12.12 6.59 1.70
N TYR A 75 11.92 6.32 0.40
CA TYR A 75 12.62 5.25 -0.29
C TYR A 75 14.12 5.52 -0.44
N LEU A 76 14.52 6.71 -0.88
CA LEU A 76 15.93 7.06 -1.11
C LEU A 76 16.74 7.18 0.20
N ASP A 77 16.09 7.60 1.27
CA ASP A 77 16.67 7.74 2.62
C ASP A 77 16.67 6.42 3.39
N ASP A 78 16.28 5.30 2.76
CA ASP A 78 16.17 3.97 3.38
C ASP A 78 15.25 3.94 4.63
N ARG A 79 14.22 4.80 4.65
CA ARG A 79 13.23 4.88 5.75
C ARG A 79 12.09 3.87 5.61
N ILE A 80 12.14 2.99 4.61
CA ILE A 80 11.09 2.01 4.33
C ILE A 80 11.33 0.71 5.11
N ASN A 81 10.44 0.40 6.05
CA ASN A 81 10.45 -0.87 6.77
C ASN A 81 9.62 -1.94 6.03
N ARG A 82 10.31 -2.92 5.43
CA ARG A 82 9.69 -4.04 4.69
C ARG A 82 8.75 -4.89 5.54
N GLU A 83 9.11 -5.18 6.79
CA GLU A 83 8.32 -6.07 7.65
C GLU A 83 6.99 -5.40 8.04
N ALA A 84 7.03 -4.09 8.29
CA ALA A 84 5.82 -3.29 8.49
C ALA A 84 4.89 -3.31 7.25
N LEU A 85 5.46 -3.14 6.05
CA LEU A 85 4.69 -3.20 4.79
C LEU A 85 4.00 -4.54 4.57
N ARG A 86 4.64 -5.66 4.93
CA ARG A 86 4.02 -6.99 4.85
C ARG A 86 2.84 -7.12 5.81
N GLY A 87 2.98 -6.59 7.03
CA GLY A 87 1.90 -6.57 8.02
C GLY A 87 0.65 -5.82 7.52
N GLU A 88 0.84 -4.65 6.90
CA GLU A 88 -0.25 -3.81 6.39
C GLU A 88 -1.05 -4.48 5.25
N LEU A 89 -0.34 -5.10 4.29
CA LEU A 89 -0.97 -5.83 3.18
C LEU A 89 -1.76 -7.05 3.66
N VAL A 90 -1.24 -7.79 4.63
CA VAL A 90 -1.93 -8.98 5.18
C VAL A 90 -3.09 -8.57 6.09
N GLY A 91 -2.94 -7.49 6.85
CA GLY A 91 -3.97 -6.96 7.77
C GLY A 91 -5.23 -6.46 7.05
N HIS A 92 -5.09 -5.85 5.86
CA HIS A 92 -6.24 -5.39 5.08
C HIS A 92 -7.14 -6.54 4.58
N HIS A 93 -6.58 -7.74 4.37
CA HIS A 93 -7.36 -8.93 3.98
C HIS A 93 -7.90 -9.73 5.18
N ALA A 94 -7.27 -9.63 6.36
CA ALA A 94 -7.67 -10.37 7.55
C ALA A 94 -8.85 -9.74 8.32
N SER A 95 -9.14 -8.45 8.12
CA SER A 95 -10.13 -7.72 8.96
C SER A 95 -11.59 -7.75 8.47
N ARG A 96 -12.00 -8.76 7.68
CA ARG A 96 -13.42 -8.98 7.29
C ARG A 96 -14.04 -10.26 7.88
N ARG A 97 -13.95 -10.41 9.20
CA ARG A 97 -14.95 -11.18 9.95
C ARG A 97 -15.45 -10.36 11.13
N PRO A 98 -16.70 -9.85 11.11
CA PRO A 98 -17.41 -9.61 12.34
C PRO A 98 -17.85 -10.98 12.88
N GLU A 99 -17.03 -11.59 13.72
CA GLU A 99 -17.51 -12.68 14.58
C GLU A 99 -18.27 -12.06 15.75
N GLY A 100 -19.54 -12.45 15.89
CA GLY A 100 -20.25 -12.36 17.16
C GLY A 100 -21.31 -11.26 17.29
N GLN A 101 -22.36 -11.28 16.47
CA GLN A 101 -23.68 -10.86 16.93
C GLN A 101 -24.63 -12.07 16.84
N GLU A 102 -24.70 -12.85 17.91
CA GLU A 102 -25.88 -13.67 18.17
C GLU A 102 -26.42 -13.34 19.57
N VAL A 103 -27.52 -12.58 19.47
CA VAL A 103 -28.65 -12.31 20.36
C VAL A 103 -28.69 -13.02 21.71
N ARG A 104 -28.85 -12.21 22.76
CA ARG A 104 -29.49 -12.63 24.02
C ARG A 104 -30.92 -13.09 23.75
N ALA A 105 -31.29 -14.24 24.31
CA ALA A 105 -32.50 -14.45 25.08
C ALA A 105 -32.24 -15.56 26.10
#